data_AF-A0A662BPR3-F1
#
_entry.id   AF-A0A662BPR3-F1
#
_cell.length_a   1.000
_cell.length_b   1.000
_cell.length_c   1.000
_cell.angle_alpha   90.00
_cell.angle_beta   90.00
_cell.angle_gamma   90.00
#
_symmetry.space_group_name_H-M   'P 1'
#
loop_
_entity.id
_entity.type
_entity.pdbx_description
1 polymer ?
#
loop_
_entity_poly.entity_id
_entity_poly.type
_entity_poly.pdbx_seq_one_letter_code
_entity_poly.pdbx_strand_id
1 'polypeptide(L)'
;YDDFLQQEYDRSIGYLEENPNAPKGYTHFFAVLLKPAQRGTSKPGEIEKAYSDSWVDHEGTKRAFIGKVRSENGVDYETSLFVAEIPNDVDITTAYSGDKDTYPVPPKGIKIRRLTHSKSDDGIVRGSFNGEKIAYLSEDKNGIKQVFVIPTEGSDRDQDQKMQPKQITNYKSDASNIRWYSSDHWIFSISKGLVYASYIENNDKFGTTILLTEGDLERGNLVVSPDGNMLAYNVDLPEGKDSKRKTEDPIKKYKQVFVLKLEWDQIKSILNK
;
A
#
# COMPACT_ATOMS: atom_id res chain seq x y z
N TYR A 1 -18.16 -8.79 -5.22
CA TYR A 1 -18.87 -10.01 -4.77
C TYR A 1 -19.07 -9.93 -3.27
N ASP A 2 -18.04 -9.53 -2.51
CA ASP A 2 -18.10 -9.33 -1.04
C ASP A 2 -19.02 -8.20 -0.55
N ASP A 3 -19.20 -7.10 -1.30
CA ASP A 3 -20.00 -5.96 -0.80
C ASP A 3 -21.53 -6.19 -0.84
N PHE A 4 -22.00 -7.28 -1.45
CA PHE A 4 -23.43 -7.53 -1.69
C PHE A 4 -23.95 -8.86 -1.11
N LEU A 5 -23.06 -9.83 -0.86
CA LEU A 5 -23.39 -11.13 -0.27
C LEU A 5 -22.56 -11.29 1.01
N GLN A 6 -23.16 -11.79 2.10
CA GLN A 6 -22.48 -11.99 3.39
C GLN A 6 -21.89 -10.69 3.98
N GLN A 7 -22.75 -9.66 4.12
CA GLN A 7 -22.39 -8.29 4.55
C GLN A 7 -21.83 -8.18 5.98
N GLU A 8 -21.93 -9.25 6.76
CA GLU A 8 -21.28 -9.39 8.06
C GLU A 8 -19.75 -9.47 7.99
N TYR A 9 -19.18 -9.79 6.82
CA TYR A 9 -17.73 -9.71 6.56
C TYR A 9 -17.37 -8.36 5.94
N ASP A 10 -16.17 -7.86 6.23
CA ASP A 10 -15.59 -6.69 5.53
C ASP A 10 -14.62 -7.17 4.43
N ARG A 11 -14.01 -6.21 3.73
CA ARG A 11 -13.10 -6.44 2.61
C ARG A 11 -12.02 -7.47 2.93
N SER A 12 -11.80 -8.38 1.99
CA SER A 12 -10.64 -9.28 1.94
C SER A 12 -9.77 -9.02 0.71
N ILE A 13 -8.71 -9.81 0.56
CA ILE A 13 -7.74 -9.76 -0.53
C ILE A 13 -7.83 -11.07 -1.29
N GLY A 14 -7.91 -11.00 -2.62
CA GLY A 14 -7.89 -12.17 -3.48
C GLY A 14 -6.72 -12.16 -4.45
N TYR A 15 -6.38 -13.33 -4.97
CA TYR A 15 -5.38 -13.53 -5.99
C TYR A 15 -5.92 -14.43 -7.10
N LEU A 16 -5.22 -14.40 -8.23
CA LEU A 16 -5.49 -15.24 -9.39
C LEU A 16 -4.28 -16.14 -9.60
N GLU A 17 -4.53 -17.40 -9.95
CA GLU A 17 -3.48 -18.37 -10.27
C GLU A 17 -3.86 -19.09 -11.56
N GLU A 18 -2.92 -19.16 -12.50
CA GLU A 18 -3.11 -19.92 -13.73
C GLU A 18 -3.24 -21.40 -13.37
N ASN A 19 -4.26 -22.09 -13.89
CA ASN A 19 -4.48 -23.49 -13.57
C ASN A 19 -4.93 -24.27 -14.82
N PRO A 20 -4.29 -25.42 -15.14
CA PRO A 20 -4.66 -26.22 -16.30
C PRO A 20 -6.09 -26.79 -16.21
N ASN A 21 -6.67 -26.85 -15.02
CA ASN A 21 -8.05 -27.28 -14.80
C ASN A 21 -9.05 -26.11 -14.86
N ALA A 22 -8.63 -24.92 -15.31
CA ALA A 22 -9.53 -23.80 -15.57
C ALA A 22 -10.66 -24.20 -16.54
N PRO A 23 -11.92 -23.78 -16.31
CA PRO A 23 -13.01 -24.07 -17.22
C PRO A 23 -12.72 -23.53 -18.62
N LYS A 24 -13.25 -24.19 -19.66
CA LYS A 24 -13.06 -23.77 -21.05
C LYS A 24 -13.41 -22.28 -21.23
N GLY A 25 -12.44 -21.52 -21.77
CA GLY A 25 -12.57 -20.08 -21.97
C GLY A 25 -11.94 -19.23 -20.85
N TYR A 26 -11.42 -19.86 -19.80
CA TYR A 26 -10.72 -19.22 -18.70
C TYR A 26 -9.33 -19.84 -18.53
N THR A 27 -8.42 -19.07 -17.94
CA THR A 27 -7.03 -19.50 -17.70
C THR A 27 -6.67 -19.56 -16.22
N HIS A 28 -7.42 -18.87 -15.36
CA HIS A 28 -7.09 -18.73 -13.94
C HIS A 28 -8.23 -19.17 -13.03
N PHE A 29 -7.85 -19.67 -11.85
CA PHE A 29 -8.73 -19.73 -10.68
C PHE A 29 -8.61 -18.43 -9.88
N PHE A 30 -9.67 -18.11 -9.14
CA PHE A 30 -9.69 -17.02 -8.16
C PHE A 30 -9.82 -17.62 -6.77
N ALA A 31 -9.06 -17.09 -5.82
CA ALA A 31 -9.24 -17.40 -4.41
C ALA A 31 -8.94 -16.18 -3.53
N VAL A 32 -9.51 -16.16 -2.33
CA VAL A 32 -9.11 -15.22 -1.27
C VAL A 32 -7.78 -15.68 -0.66
N LEU A 33 -6.98 -14.74 -0.15
CA LEU A 33 -5.76 -15.00 0.61
C LEU A 33 -6.01 -15.14 2.10
N LEU A 34 -7.11 -14.56 2.60
CA LEU A 34 -7.57 -14.75 3.96
C LEU A 34 -9.10 -14.71 4.04
N LYS A 35 -9.62 -15.33 5.10
CA LYS A 35 -11.00 -15.14 5.53
C LYS A 35 -10.98 -14.24 6.78
N PRO A 36 -11.46 -13.00 6.72
CA PRO A 36 -11.55 -12.15 7.91
C PRO A 36 -12.59 -12.71 8.89
N ALA A 37 -12.48 -12.31 10.16
CA ALA A 37 -13.54 -12.50 11.14
C ALA A 37 -14.76 -11.62 10.81
N GLN A 38 -15.96 -12.03 11.24
CA GLN A 38 -17.16 -11.22 11.07
C GLN A 38 -17.04 -9.93 11.91
N ARG A 39 -17.54 -8.83 11.36
CA ARG A 39 -17.46 -7.50 11.98
C ARG A 39 -18.04 -7.52 13.39
N GLY A 40 -17.27 -7.04 14.36
CA GLY A 40 -17.70 -6.95 15.77
C GLY A 40 -17.66 -8.28 16.54
N THR A 41 -17.19 -9.37 15.94
CA THR A 41 -17.13 -10.70 16.59
C THR A 41 -15.71 -11.25 16.75
N SER A 42 -14.73 -10.56 16.17
CA SER A 42 -13.32 -10.94 16.22
C SER A 42 -12.78 -11.05 17.65
N LYS A 43 -11.97 -12.06 17.89
CA LYS A 43 -11.12 -12.18 19.08
C LYS A 43 -9.87 -11.30 18.93
N PRO A 44 -9.22 -10.91 20.03
CA PRO A 44 -7.92 -10.23 19.98
C PRO A 44 -6.94 -10.87 18.98
N GLY A 45 -6.33 -10.04 18.14
CA GLY A 45 -5.41 -10.46 17.09
C GLY A 45 -6.05 -10.92 15.78
N GLU A 46 -7.36 -11.15 15.73
CA GLU A 46 -8.04 -11.51 14.47
C GLU A 46 -8.28 -10.30 13.57
N ILE A 47 -8.17 -10.52 12.26
CA ILE A 47 -8.35 -9.50 11.21
C ILE A 47 -9.84 -9.44 10.84
N GLU A 48 -10.46 -8.27 10.95
CA GLU A 48 -11.84 -8.03 10.47
C GLU A 48 -11.89 -7.48 9.05
N LYS A 49 -10.79 -6.87 8.58
CA LYS A 49 -10.70 -6.23 7.27
C LYS A 49 -9.26 -6.25 6.77
N ALA A 50 -9.05 -6.57 5.50
CA ALA A 50 -7.78 -6.46 4.82
C ALA A 50 -7.92 -5.56 3.59
N TYR A 51 -7.06 -4.56 3.45
CA TYR A 51 -7.19 -3.52 2.43
C TYR A 51 -5.83 -2.87 2.11
N SER A 52 -5.82 -1.95 1.15
CA SER A 52 -4.63 -1.15 0.81
C SER A 52 -3.41 -2.02 0.46
N ASP A 53 -3.64 -3.08 -0.29
CA ASP A 53 -2.68 -4.15 -0.54
C ASP A 53 -1.82 -3.95 -1.81
N SER A 54 -0.70 -4.67 -1.86
CA SER A 54 0.18 -4.76 -3.03
C SER A 54 0.97 -6.07 -3.01
N TRP A 55 1.28 -6.59 -4.19
CA TRP A 55 2.39 -7.55 -4.34
C TRP A 55 3.68 -6.87 -3.89
N VAL A 56 4.51 -7.62 -3.15
CA VAL A 56 5.76 -7.09 -2.57
C VAL A 56 6.98 -7.92 -2.93
N ASP A 57 6.84 -8.86 -3.85
CA ASP A 57 7.92 -9.60 -4.47
C ASP A 57 7.63 -9.83 -5.96
N HIS A 58 8.66 -10.14 -6.73
CA HIS A 58 8.52 -10.36 -8.19
C HIS A 58 7.95 -11.74 -8.53
N GLU A 59 8.10 -12.72 -7.64
CA GLU A 59 7.60 -14.09 -7.85
C GLU A 59 6.09 -14.20 -7.59
N GLY A 60 5.45 -13.17 -7.03
CA GLY A 60 4.03 -13.23 -6.67
C GLY A 60 3.76 -14.16 -5.48
N THR A 61 4.76 -14.38 -4.62
CA THR A 61 4.64 -15.22 -3.42
C THR A 61 4.29 -14.43 -2.17
N LYS A 62 4.33 -13.09 -2.22
CA LYS A 62 4.10 -12.22 -1.06
C LYS A 62 3.19 -11.05 -1.42
N ARG A 63 2.10 -10.95 -0.67
CA ARG A 63 1.17 -9.82 -0.77
C ARG A 63 1.03 -9.11 0.56
N ALA A 64 1.51 -7.88 0.64
CA ALA A 64 1.39 -7.07 1.84
C ALA A 64 0.07 -6.30 1.86
N PHE A 65 -0.43 -5.97 3.04
CA PHE A 65 -1.67 -5.23 3.23
C PHE A 65 -1.81 -4.59 4.60
N ILE A 66 -2.73 -3.64 4.72
CA ILE A 66 -3.17 -3.11 6.00
C ILE A 66 -4.36 -3.92 6.49
N GLY A 67 -4.26 -4.45 7.71
CA GLY A 67 -5.30 -5.18 8.41
C GLY A 67 -5.91 -4.34 9.52
N LYS A 68 -7.24 -4.31 9.62
CA LYS A 68 -7.97 -3.87 10.81
C LYS A 68 -8.08 -5.07 11.75
N VAL A 69 -7.50 -4.95 12.94
CA VAL A 69 -7.29 -6.07 13.88
C VAL A 69 -7.94 -5.75 15.21
N ARG A 70 -8.56 -6.73 15.85
CA ARG A 70 -9.06 -6.58 17.22
C ARG A 70 -7.90 -6.37 18.20
N SER A 71 -7.93 -5.29 18.98
CA SER A 71 -6.94 -5.06 20.04
C SER A 71 -7.07 -6.06 21.19
N GLU A 72 -6.01 -6.17 22.00
CA GLU A 72 -5.94 -7.06 23.18
C GLU A 72 -7.07 -6.86 24.20
N ASN A 73 -7.63 -5.66 24.31
CA ASN A 73 -8.74 -5.38 25.21
C ASN A 73 -10.10 -5.94 24.72
N GLY A 74 -10.15 -6.51 23.51
CA GLY A 74 -11.36 -7.10 22.94
C GLY A 74 -12.42 -6.09 22.48
N VAL A 75 -12.14 -4.79 22.54
CA VAL A 75 -13.11 -3.72 22.22
C VAL A 75 -12.60 -2.79 21.12
N ASP A 76 -11.35 -2.36 21.23
CA ASP A 76 -10.75 -1.42 20.28
C ASP A 76 -10.20 -2.14 19.04
N TYR A 77 -9.71 -1.35 18.09
CA TYR A 77 -9.01 -1.84 16.91
C TYR A 77 -7.62 -1.23 16.76
N GLU A 78 -6.75 -2.04 16.18
CA GLU A 78 -5.45 -1.67 15.65
C GLU A 78 -5.50 -1.69 14.12
N THR A 79 -4.67 -0.88 13.47
CA THR A 79 -4.39 -1.00 12.04
C THR A 79 -2.92 -1.33 11.87
N SER A 80 -2.65 -2.46 11.23
CA SER A 80 -1.30 -3.03 11.18
C SER A 80 -0.98 -3.56 9.80
N LEU A 81 0.31 -3.55 9.49
CA LEU A 81 0.86 -4.13 8.28
C LEU A 81 0.99 -5.65 8.44
N PHE A 82 0.57 -6.36 7.39
CA PHE A 82 0.68 -7.82 7.27
C PHE A 82 1.29 -8.20 5.94
N VAL A 83 1.80 -9.42 5.86
CA VAL A 83 2.14 -10.11 4.61
C VAL A 83 1.42 -11.45 4.56
N ALA A 84 0.77 -11.73 3.44
CA ALA A 84 0.35 -13.06 3.05
C ALA A 84 1.49 -13.72 2.25
N GLU A 85 1.98 -14.85 2.74
CA GLU A 85 2.96 -15.71 2.09
C GLU A 85 2.21 -16.84 1.39
N ILE A 86 2.41 -16.94 0.08
CA ILE A 86 1.81 -17.92 -0.83
C ILE A 86 2.94 -18.88 -1.24
N PRO A 87 2.96 -20.11 -0.72
CA PRO A 87 3.95 -21.11 -1.12
C PRO A 87 3.86 -21.39 -2.63
N ASN A 88 5.00 -21.61 -3.28
CA ASN A 88 5.05 -21.95 -4.71
C ASN A 88 4.31 -23.25 -5.06
N ASP A 89 4.15 -24.14 -4.07
CA ASP A 89 3.47 -25.42 -4.17
C ASP A 89 2.05 -25.38 -3.56
N VAL A 90 1.47 -24.19 -3.36
CA VAL A 90 0.09 -24.07 -2.91
C VAL A 90 -0.84 -24.75 -3.91
N ASP A 91 -1.75 -25.57 -3.41
CA ASP A 91 -2.82 -26.14 -4.23
C ASP A 91 -4.06 -25.22 -4.14
N ILE A 92 -4.22 -24.32 -5.12
CA ILE A 92 -5.36 -23.40 -5.18
C ILE A 92 -6.71 -24.12 -5.19
N THR A 93 -6.77 -25.39 -5.62
CA THR A 93 -8.02 -26.15 -5.66
C THR A 93 -8.54 -26.53 -4.27
N THR A 94 -7.71 -26.38 -3.24
CA THR A 94 -8.13 -26.51 -1.84
C THR A 94 -8.90 -25.31 -1.31
N ALA A 95 -8.94 -24.21 -2.06
CA ALA A 95 -9.77 -23.05 -1.74
C ALA A 95 -11.26 -23.37 -1.92
N TYR A 96 -12.09 -22.63 -1.19
CA TYR A 96 -13.53 -22.69 -1.38
C TYR A 96 -14.05 -21.31 -1.79
N SER A 97 -14.74 -21.25 -2.92
CA SER A 97 -15.24 -20.00 -3.51
C SER A 97 -16.33 -19.32 -2.69
N GLY A 98 -16.82 -19.97 -1.63
CA GLY A 98 -18.00 -19.53 -0.92
C GLY A 98 -19.30 -19.92 -1.63
N ASP A 99 -20.41 -19.68 -0.94
CA ASP A 99 -21.76 -19.74 -1.47
C ASP A 99 -22.65 -18.67 -0.80
N LYS A 100 -23.97 -18.80 -0.93
CA LYS A 100 -24.92 -17.82 -0.36
C LYS A 100 -24.88 -17.72 1.17
N ASP A 101 -24.42 -18.76 1.87
CA ASP A 101 -24.41 -18.85 3.33
C ASP A 101 -22.99 -18.93 3.91
N THR A 102 -21.98 -19.15 3.07
CA THR A 102 -20.61 -19.42 3.50
C THR A 102 -19.63 -18.50 2.79
N TYR A 103 -18.93 -17.65 3.54
CA TYR A 103 -17.87 -16.79 3.00
C TYR A 103 -16.68 -17.61 2.45
N PRO A 104 -16.03 -17.15 1.35
CA PRO A 104 -14.87 -17.82 0.75
C PRO A 104 -13.77 -18.21 1.76
N VAL A 105 -13.07 -19.31 1.49
CA VAL A 105 -11.97 -19.82 2.31
C VAL A 105 -10.70 -19.88 1.46
N PRO A 106 -9.55 -19.38 1.96
CA PRO A 106 -8.30 -19.44 1.23
C PRO A 106 -7.84 -20.90 1.02
N PRO A 107 -6.99 -21.15 0.01
CA PRO A 107 -6.36 -22.45 -0.12
C PRO A 107 -5.46 -22.74 1.09
N LYS A 108 -5.29 -24.04 1.36
CA LYS A 108 -4.47 -24.50 2.48
C LYS A 108 -3.00 -24.15 2.22
N GLY A 109 -2.31 -23.70 3.26
CA GLY A 109 -0.87 -23.42 3.21
C GLY A 109 -0.50 -21.94 3.12
N ILE A 110 -1.46 -21.05 2.79
CA ILE A 110 -1.24 -19.60 2.89
C ILE A 110 -0.95 -19.23 4.35
N LYS A 111 0.14 -18.46 4.58
CA LYS A 111 0.50 -17.97 5.90
C LYS A 111 0.31 -16.47 5.96
N ILE A 112 -0.36 -15.99 7.00
CA ILE A 112 -0.51 -14.56 7.26
C ILE A 112 0.39 -14.18 8.42
N ARG A 113 1.31 -13.24 8.20
CA ARG A 113 2.27 -12.78 9.20
C ARG A 113 2.05 -11.30 9.50
N ARG A 114 1.91 -10.97 10.78
CA ARG A 114 1.76 -9.59 11.27
C ARG A 114 3.14 -8.97 11.41
N LEU A 115 3.39 -7.89 10.68
CA LEU A 115 4.68 -7.21 10.66
C LEU A 115 4.75 -6.12 11.74
N THR A 116 3.63 -5.43 11.98
CA THR A 116 3.55 -4.31 12.93
C THR A 116 2.40 -4.46 13.91
N HIS A 117 2.51 -3.78 15.04
CA HIS A 117 1.51 -3.71 16.11
C HIS A 117 1.20 -2.24 16.41
N SER A 118 0.72 -1.54 15.37
CA SER A 118 0.37 -0.12 15.40
C SER A 118 -1.14 0.09 15.48
N LYS A 119 -1.54 1.34 15.76
CA LYS A 119 -2.94 1.81 15.69
C LYS A 119 -3.21 2.72 14.50
N SER A 120 -2.19 3.02 13.70
CA SER A 120 -2.23 4.08 12.71
C SER A 120 -1.61 3.70 11.36
N ASP A 121 -1.26 2.42 11.16
CA ASP A 121 -0.77 1.99 9.84
C ASP A 121 -1.87 2.13 8.79
N ASP A 122 -1.50 2.70 7.65
CA ASP A 122 -2.44 3.12 6.61
C ASP A 122 -1.76 3.23 5.24
N GLY A 123 -2.54 3.61 4.23
CA GLY A 123 -2.10 3.84 2.87
C GLY A 123 -1.92 2.56 2.08
N ILE A 124 -2.03 2.66 0.74
CA ILE A 124 -1.72 1.55 -0.15
C ILE A 124 -0.23 1.22 0.00
N VAL A 125 0.05 0.03 0.55
CA VAL A 125 1.41 -0.45 0.79
C VAL A 125 2.13 -0.68 -0.53
N ARG A 126 3.45 -0.62 -0.53
CA ARG A 126 4.27 -0.78 -1.74
C ARG A 126 5.54 -1.57 -1.46
N GLY A 127 5.73 -2.68 -2.18
CA GLY A 127 7.02 -3.39 -2.18
C GLY A 127 8.08 -2.64 -2.97
N SER A 128 9.33 -2.77 -2.54
CA SER A 128 10.51 -2.39 -3.33
C SER A 128 10.61 -3.25 -4.59
N PHE A 129 11.36 -2.79 -5.59
CA PHE A 129 11.57 -3.51 -6.85
C PHE A 129 12.28 -4.85 -6.63
N ASN A 130 13.24 -4.89 -5.71
CA ASN A 130 13.91 -6.13 -5.31
C ASN A 130 13.08 -7.04 -4.38
N GLY A 131 11.91 -6.58 -3.92
CA GLY A 131 11.00 -7.32 -3.04
C GLY A 131 11.42 -7.47 -1.58
N GLU A 132 12.53 -6.86 -1.17
CA GLU A 132 13.09 -7.01 0.18
C GLU A 132 12.49 -6.06 1.21
N LYS A 133 11.76 -5.01 0.78
CA LYS A 133 11.24 -3.96 1.65
C LYS A 133 9.81 -3.61 1.31
N ILE A 134 9.06 -3.16 2.31
CA ILE A 134 7.69 -2.69 2.20
C ILE A 134 7.64 -1.26 2.73
N ALA A 135 7.13 -0.35 1.91
CA ALA A 135 6.81 1.02 2.29
C ALA A 135 5.31 1.16 2.60
N TYR A 136 5.00 1.86 3.68
CA TYR A 136 3.64 2.08 4.18
C TYR A 136 3.55 3.44 4.90
N LEU A 137 2.34 3.87 5.26
CA LEU A 137 2.14 5.06 6.08
C LEU A 137 1.86 4.67 7.52
N SER A 138 2.37 5.44 8.47
CA SER A 138 2.00 5.34 9.89
C SER A 138 2.16 6.70 10.55
N GLU A 139 1.55 6.91 11.70
CA GLU A 139 1.71 8.16 12.45
C GLU A 139 3.07 8.21 13.17
N ASP A 140 3.73 9.36 13.09
CA ASP A 140 4.89 9.65 13.93
C ASP A 140 4.47 10.05 15.36
N LYS A 141 5.45 10.39 16.20
CA LYS A 141 5.23 10.82 17.59
C LYS A 141 4.33 12.07 17.74
N ASN A 142 4.11 12.83 16.67
CA ASN A 142 3.25 14.01 16.65
C ASN A 142 1.87 13.73 16.03
N GLY A 143 1.57 12.46 15.68
CA GLY A 143 0.32 12.08 15.03
C GLY A 143 0.25 12.45 13.55
N ILE A 144 1.39 12.73 12.89
CA ILE A 144 1.43 13.05 11.46
C ILE A 144 1.77 11.79 10.69
N LYS A 145 1.00 11.45 9.64
CA LYS A 145 1.33 10.30 8.80
C LYS A 145 2.65 10.53 8.07
N GLN A 146 3.61 9.66 8.27
CA GLN A 146 4.90 9.65 7.59
C GLN A 146 5.03 8.37 6.75
N VAL A 147 5.99 8.37 5.82
CA VAL A 147 6.41 7.16 5.13
C VAL A 147 7.33 6.36 6.06
N PHE A 148 7.00 5.09 6.26
CA PHE A 148 7.84 4.11 6.93
C PHE A 148 8.25 3.02 5.96
N VAL A 149 9.41 2.41 6.21
CA VAL A 149 9.90 1.24 5.47
C VAL A 149 10.29 0.15 6.47
N ILE A 150 9.88 -1.09 6.20
CA ILE A 150 10.25 -2.28 6.94
C ILE A 150 10.76 -3.35 5.96
N PRO A 151 11.74 -4.19 6.32
CA PRO A 151 12.04 -5.38 5.53
C PRO A 151 10.82 -6.29 5.38
N THR A 152 10.65 -6.92 4.22
CA THR A 152 9.53 -7.85 3.95
C THR A 152 9.50 -9.00 4.96
N GLU A 153 10.67 -9.46 5.40
CA GLU A 153 10.84 -10.51 6.42
C GLU A 153 10.87 -9.97 7.86
N GLY A 154 10.71 -8.66 8.06
CA GLY A 154 10.90 -8.00 9.35
C GLY A 154 9.72 -8.11 10.32
N SER A 155 9.85 -7.40 11.43
CA SER A 155 8.77 -7.11 12.37
C SER A 155 9.14 -5.91 13.26
N ASP A 156 8.16 -5.13 13.70
CA ASP A 156 8.34 -4.11 14.74
C ASP A 156 8.75 -4.69 16.11
N ARG A 157 8.56 -5.98 16.31
CA ARG A 157 8.99 -6.73 17.49
C ARG A 157 10.25 -7.56 17.26
N ASP A 158 10.91 -7.41 16.11
CA ASP A 158 12.14 -8.13 15.82
C ASP A 158 13.26 -7.72 16.79
N GLN A 159 14.15 -8.65 17.13
CA GLN A 159 15.29 -8.37 18.02
C GLN A 159 16.40 -7.59 17.30
N ASP A 160 16.56 -7.80 15.99
CA ASP A 160 17.49 -7.02 15.18
C ASP A 160 16.80 -5.72 14.74
N GLN A 161 17.34 -4.58 15.19
CA GLN A 161 16.84 -3.26 14.81
C GLN A 161 16.85 -3.03 13.29
N LYS A 162 17.66 -3.75 12.52
CA LYS A 162 17.65 -3.69 11.05
C LYS A 162 16.38 -4.30 10.45
N MET A 163 15.73 -5.21 11.16
CA MET A 163 14.48 -5.88 10.78
C MET A 163 13.23 -5.13 11.26
N GLN A 164 13.41 -4.04 12.02
CA GLN A 164 12.33 -3.18 12.48
C GLN A 164 12.00 -2.06 11.47
N PRO A 165 10.78 -1.48 11.53
CA PRO A 165 10.42 -0.32 10.73
C PRO A 165 11.32 0.89 10.96
N LYS A 166 11.58 1.64 9.90
CA LYS A 166 12.28 2.92 9.94
C LYS A 166 11.39 4.01 9.34
N GLN A 167 11.20 5.09 10.09
CA GLN A 167 10.58 6.30 9.57
C GLN A 167 11.51 6.94 8.53
N ILE A 168 10.98 7.21 7.34
CA ILE A 168 11.73 7.83 6.24
C ILE A 168 11.55 9.34 6.23
N THR A 169 10.32 9.81 6.42
CA THR A 169 9.97 11.23 6.23
C THR A 169 9.67 11.90 7.57
N ASN A 170 9.86 13.23 7.62
CA ASN A 170 9.49 14.06 8.77
C ASN A 170 8.74 15.31 8.28
N TYR A 171 7.61 15.09 7.62
CA TYR A 171 6.76 16.15 7.10
C TYR A 171 5.98 16.88 8.19
N LYS A 172 5.52 18.09 7.88
CA LYS A 172 4.60 18.88 8.73
C LYS A 172 3.12 18.57 8.47
N SER A 173 2.82 17.67 7.55
CA SER A 173 1.46 17.28 7.14
C SER A 173 1.51 15.86 6.62
N ASP A 174 0.36 15.18 6.63
CA ASP A 174 0.28 13.77 6.26
C ASP A 174 0.90 13.47 4.89
N ALA A 175 1.68 12.40 4.87
CA ALA A 175 2.20 11.77 3.67
C ALA A 175 1.10 10.97 2.97
N SER A 176 1.23 10.85 1.65
CA SER A 176 0.38 10.02 0.82
C SER A 176 1.10 9.55 -0.46
N ASN A 177 0.45 8.66 -1.21
CA ASN A 177 0.85 8.28 -2.57
C ASN A 177 2.30 7.78 -2.73
N ILE A 178 2.75 6.88 -1.85
CA ILE A 178 4.08 6.26 -1.89
C ILE A 178 4.36 5.60 -3.25
N ARG A 179 5.54 5.85 -3.84
CA ARG A 179 6.07 5.15 -5.02
C ARG A 179 7.56 4.91 -4.88
N TRP A 180 8.00 3.68 -5.16
CA TRP A 180 9.41 3.34 -5.23
C TRP A 180 10.04 3.84 -6.53
N TYR A 181 11.28 4.30 -6.47
CA TYR A 181 12.13 4.39 -7.65
C TYR A 181 12.77 3.02 -7.94
N SER A 182 13.04 2.71 -9.21
CA SER A 182 13.53 1.40 -9.66
C SER A 182 14.87 0.95 -9.09
N SER A 183 15.66 1.87 -8.53
CA SER A 183 16.91 1.52 -7.82
C SER A 183 16.71 1.12 -6.36
N ASP A 184 15.50 1.22 -5.80
CA ASP A 184 15.21 1.02 -4.38
C ASP A 184 15.92 1.95 -3.39
N HIS A 185 16.58 3.00 -3.89
CA HIS A 185 17.29 3.98 -3.06
C HIS A 185 16.46 5.24 -2.77
N TRP A 186 15.31 5.39 -3.44
CA TRP A 186 14.45 6.56 -3.35
C TRP A 186 12.97 6.18 -3.27
N ILE A 187 12.23 6.94 -2.48
CA ILE A 187 10.77 6.90 -2.44
C ILE A 187 10.21 8.27 -2.81
N PHE A 188 9.24 8.29 -3.72
CA PHE A 188 8.41 9.45 -3.98
C PHE A 188 7.14 9.41 -3.14
N SER A 189 6.74 10.55 -2.61
CA SER A 189 5.50 10.69 -1.84
C SER A 189 4.97 12.12 -1.94
N ILE A 190 3.69 12.29 -1.62
CA ILE A 190 3.04 13.61 -1.55
C ILE A 190 2.86 14.00 -0.09
N SER A 191 3.10 15.27 0.26
CA SER A 191 2.65 15.87 1.52
C SER A 191 2.18 17.30 1.26
N LYS A 192 0.98 17.65 1.76
CA LYS A 192 0.32 18.95 1.49
C LYS A 192 0.31 19.33 0.00
N GLY A 193 -0.04 18.36 -0.87
CA GLY A 193 -0.10 18.57 -2.32
C GLY A 193 1.26 18.74 -3.03
N LEU A 194 2.38 18.69 -2.30
CA LEU A 194 3.73 18.79 -2.87
C LEU A 194 4.35 17.41 -3.04
N VAL A 195 5.10 17.20 -4.13
CA VAL A 195 5.81 15.95 -4.39
C VAL A 195 7.23 16.05 -3.85
N TYR A 196 7.66 15.00 -3.16
CA TYR A 196 9.00 14.88 -2.59
C TYR A 196 9.69 13.59 -3.05
N ALA A 197 11.02 13.62 -3.14
CA ALA A 197 11.88 12.44 -3.20
C ALA A 197 12.60 12.26 -1.86
N SER A 198 12.48 11.10 -1.25
CA SER A 198 13.14 10.76 0.03
C SER A 198 14.17 9.68 -0.21
N TYR A 199 15.40 9.91 0.24
CA TYR A 199 16.51 8.97 0.10
C TYR A 199 16.52 7.96 1.24
N ILE A 200 16.73 6.67 0.94
CA ILE A 200 16.52 5.59 1.91
C ILE A 200 17.68 4.61 2.04
N GLU A 201 18.83 4.88 1.44
CA GLU A 201 20.01 4.05 1.67
C GLU A 201 20.51 4.19 3.11
N ASN A 202 21.08 3.10 3.64
CA ASN A 202 21.55 3.04 5.02
C ASN A 202 22.92 3.71 5.17
N ASN A 203 22.94 5.03 5.06
CA ASN A 203 24.08 5.90 5.29
C ASN A 203 23.65 7.17 6.06
N ASP A 204 24.55 8.13 6.19
CA ASP A 204 24.36 9.40 6.91
C ASP A 204 23.28 10.32 6.30
N LYS A 205 22.83 10.03 5.08
CA LYS A 205 21.80 10.79 4.35
C LYS A 205 20.42 10.13 4.37
N PHE A 206 20.29 9.02 5.09
CA PHE A 206 19.01 8.32 5.25
C PHE A 206 17.92 9.29 5.72
N GLY A 207 16.78 9.31 5.03
CA GLY A 207 15.62 10.16 5.34
C GLY A 207 15.73 11.59 4.80
N THR A 208 16.82 11.97 4.13
CA THR A 208 16.90 13.27 3.45
C THR A 208 15.79 13.35 2.39
N THR A 209 14.98 14.40 2.51
CA THR A 209 13.79 14.59 1.68
C THR A 209 13.92 15.88 0.85
N ILE A 210 13.75 15.76 -0.46
CA ILE A 210 13.95 16.83 -1.45
C ILE A 210 12.60 17.16 -2.10
N LEU A 211 12.24 18.44 -2.08
CA LEU A 211 11.03 18.95 -2.73
C LEU A 211 11.22 18.99 -4.27
N LEU A 212 10.28 18.41 -5.01
CA LEU A 212 10.37 18.29 -6.48
C LEU A 212 9.42 19.22 -7.23
N THR A 213 8.44 19.79 -6.55
CA THR A 213 7.40 20.62 -7.17
C THR A 213 7.20 21.91 -6.38
N GLU A 214 6.85 22.98 -7.09
CA GLU A 214 6.47 24.26 -6.48
C GLU A 214 4.96 24.47 -6.54
N GLY A 215 4.49 25.49 -5.81
CA GLY A 215 3.11 25.96 -5.84
C GLY A 215 2.13 25.12 -5.02
N ASP A 216 1.02 25.77 -4.65
CA ASP A 216 -0.04 25.21 -3.82
C ASP A 216 -1.11 24.54 -4.69
N LEU A 217 -0.76 23.38 -5.24
CA LEU A 217 -1.68 22.56 -6.04
C LEU A 217 -2.02 21.28 -5.28
N GLU A 218 -3.30 20.92 -5.27
CA GLU A 218 -3.78 19.65 -4.73
C GLU A 218 -3.39 18.50 -5.68
N ARG A 219 -2.18 17.97 -5.51
CA ARG A 219 -1.69 16.80 -6.26
C ARG A 219 -2.16 15.50 -5.64
N GLY A 220 -2.47 14.51 -6.47
CA GLY A 220 -2.82 13.16 -6.05
C GLY A 220 -2.48 12.11 -7.10
N ASN A 221 -2.77 10.84 -6.80
CA ASN A 221 -2.60 9.70 -7.72
C ASN A 221 -1.19 9.60 -8.34
N LEU A 222 -0.15 9.93 -7.58
CA LEU A 222 1.24 9.88 -8.05
C LEU A 222 1.58 8.49 -8.62
N VAL A 223 2.24 8.46 -9.76
CA VAL A 223 2.86 7.28 -10.37
C VAL A 223 4.24 7.65 -10.92
N VAL A 224 5.08 6.64 -11.11
CA VAL A 224 6.45 6.76 -11.61
C VAL A 224 6.57 5.95 -12.90
N SER A 225 7.32 6.46 -13.89
CA SER A 225 7.60 5.72 -15.12
C SER A 225 8.47 4.49 -14.83
N PRO A 226 8.45 3.44 -15.67
CA PRO A 226 9.29 2.25 -15.47
C PRO A 226 10.79 2.54 -15.42
N ASP A 227 11.27 3.51 -16.21
CA ASP A 227 12.67 3.97 -16.17
C ASP A 227 12.96 4.92 -14.97
N GLY A 228 11.90 5.33 -14.27
CA GLY A 228 11.89 6.25 -13.14
C GLY A 228 12.51 7.63 -13.43
N ASN A 229 12.45 8.09 -14.68
CA ASN A 229 12.84 9.45 -15.06
C ASN A 229 11.66 10.43 -15.10
N MET A 230 10.43 9.94 -14.94
CA MET A 230 9.23 10.76 -14.95
C MET A 230 8.27 10.36 -13.82
N LEU A 231 7.61 11.38 -13.29
CA LEU A 231 6.46 11.23 -12.41
C LEU A 231 5.22 11.73 -13.15
N ALA A 232 4.08 11.09 -12.92
CA ALA A 232 2.80 11.63 -13.32
C ALA A 232 1.86 11.72 -12.11
N TYR A 233 1.04 12.77 -12.07
CA TYR A 233 0.10 13.00 -10.99
C TYR A 233 -1.13 13.74 -11.50
N ASN A 234 -2.23 13.60 -10.76
CA ASN A 234 -3.43 14.39 -11.00
C ASN A 234 -3.38 15.70 -10.23
N VAL A 235 -3.96 16.74 -10.81
CA VAL A 235 -4.25 18.02 -10.14
C VAL A 235 -5.71 18.37 -10.41
N ASP A 236 -6.43 18.78 -9.37
CA ASP A 236 -7.77 19.35 -9.53
C ASP A 236 -7.66 20.85 -9.81
N LEU A 237 -7.99 21.25 -11.03
CA LEU A 237 -7.93 22.65 -11.50
C LEU A 237 -9.32 23.26 -11.63
N PRO A 238 -9.47 24.58 -11.39
CA PRO A 238 -10.72 25.28 -11.66
C PRO A 238 -11.06 25.26 -13.15
N GLU A 239 -12.35 25.38 -13.47
CA GLU A 239 -12.89 25.34 -14.84
C GLU A 239 -12.19 26.32 -15.78
N GLY A 240 -11.71 25.82 -16.93
CA GLY A 240 -11.34 26.64 -18.07
C GLY A 240 -12.59 27.17 -18.79
N LYS A 241 -12.51 28.38 -19.37
CA LYS A 241 -13.66 29.13 -19.92
C LYS A 241 -14.53 28.40 -20.96
N ASP A 242 -14.05 27.31 -21.56
CA ASP A 242 -14.69 26.63 -22.70
C ASP A 242 -15.18 25.19 -22.43
N SER A 243 -15.32 24.77 -21.17
CA SER A 243 -15.76 23.41 -20.88
C SER A 243 -17.25 23.17 -21.17
N LYS A 244 -17.55 22.09 -21.90
CA LYS A 244 -18.93 21.65 -22.22
C LYS A 244 -19.51 20.64 -21.22
N ARG A 245 -18.80 20.35 -20.11
CA ARG A 245 -19.21 19.30 -19.17
C ARG A 245 -20.24 19.85 -18.17
N LYS A 246 -21.38 19.17 -18.06
CA LYS A 246 -22.36 19.41 -16.99
C LYS A 246 -21.92 18.62 -15.76
N THR A 247 -21.65 19.29 -14.65
CA THR A 247 -21.22 18.67 -13.38
C THR A 247 -22.10 19.22 -12.25
N GLU A 248 -22.39 18.37 -11.25
CA GLU A 248 -23.12 18.75 -10.03
C GLU A 248 -22.21 19.39 -8.95
N ASP A 249 -20.89 19.42 -9.17
CA ASP A 249 -19.93 20.10 -8.30
C ASP A 249 -20.11 21.62 -8.40
N PRO A 250 -20.41 22.32 -7.29
CA PRO A 250 -20.62 23.77 -7.29
C PRO A 250 -19.35 24.57 -7.65
N ILE A 251 -18.16 23.98 -7.57
CA ILE A 251 -16.87 24.62 -7.88
C ILE A 251 -16.33 24.17 -9.26
N LYS A 252 -16.90 23.11 -9.84
CA LYS A 252 -16.53 22.52 -11.15
C LYS A 252 -15.02 22.36 -11.36
N LYS A 253 -14.35 21.56 -10.51
CA LYS A 253 -12.93 21.24 -10.74
C LYS A 253 -12.76 20.16 -11.82
N TYR A 254 -11.72 20.25 -12.63
CA TYR A 254 -11.30 19.22 -13.59
C TYR A 254 -10.01 18.55 -13.09
N LYS A 255 -10.01 17.23 -13.13
CA LYS A 255 -8.83 16.43 -12.80
C LYS A 255 -7.94 16.29 -14.03
N GLN A 256 -6.86 17.05 -14.09
CA GLN A 256 -5.88 17.00 -15.18
C GLN A 256 -4.67 16.16 -14.79
N VAL A 257 -4.07 15.46 -15.75
CA VAL A 257 -2.82 14.72 -15.56
C VAL A 257 -1.66 15.63 -15.94
N PHE A 258 -0.68 15.72 -15.05
CA PHE A 258 0.59 16.39 -15.28
C PHE A 258 1.72 15.37 -15.25
N VAL A 259 2.78 15.67 -15.99
CA VAL A 259 4.02 14.89 -15.99
C VAL A 259 5.16 15.80 -15.56
N LEU A 260 6.01 15.30 -14.66
CA LEU A 260 7.22 15.95 -14.18
C LEU A 260 8.42 15.09 -14.58
N LYS A 261 9.35 15.66 -15.33
CA LYS A 261 10.64 15.04 -15.60
C LYS A 261 11.56 15.22 -14.39
N LEU A 262 12.25 14.16 -14.00
CA LEU A 262 13.20 14.16 -12.89
C LEU A 262 14.58 14.56 -13.39
N GLU A 263 15.14 15.61 -12.80
CA GLU A 263 16.50 16.07 -13.05
C GLU A 263 17.43 15.45 -12.00
N TRP A 264 17.78 14.17 -12.17
CA TRP A 264 18.50 13.37 -11.18
C TRP A 264 19.84 13.95 -10.75
N ASP A 265 20.56 14.63 -11.64
CA ASP A 265 21.84 15.28 -11.31
C ASP A 265 21.63 16.40 -10.28
N GLN A 266 20.54 17.16 -10.40
CA GLN A 266 20.19 18.20 -9.43
C GLN A 266 19.77 17.60 -8.09
N ILE A 267 18.92 16.56 -8.12
CA ILE A 267 18.47 15.85 -6.92
C ILE A 267 19.67 15.28 -6.15
N LYS A 268 20.60 14.59 -6.85
CA LYS A 268 21.82 14.04 -6.25
C LYS A 268 22.78 15.13 -5.78
N SER A 269 22.86 16.27 -6.49
CA SER A 269 23.65 17.41 -6.02
C SER A 269 23.10 17.98 -4.70
N ILE A 270 21.78 18.11 -4.56
CA ILE A 270 21.14 18.56 -3.31
C ILE A 270 21.39 17.56 -2.18
N LEU A 271 21.29 16.25 -2.45
CA LEU A 271 21.56 15.19 -1.48
C LEU A 271 23.01 15.23 -0.94
N ASN A 272 23.96 15.71 -1.73
CA ASN A 272 25.38 15.73 -1.40
C ASN A 272 25.86 17.06 -0.78
N LYS A 273 24.97 18.05 -0.62
CA LYS A 273 25.26 19.31 0.06
C LYS A 273 25.00 19.18 1.55
#